data_AF-A0A146LDR3-F1
#
_entry.id   AF-A0A146LDR3-F1
#
_cell.length_a   1.000
_cell.length_b   1.000
_cell.length_c   1.000
_cell.angle_alpha   90.00
_cell.angle_beta   90.00
_cell.angle_gamma   90.00
#
_symmetry.space_group_name_H-M   'P 1'
#
loop_
_entity.id
_entity.type
_entity.pdbx_description
1 polymer ?
#
loop_
_entity_poly.entity_id
_entity_poly.type
_entity_poly.pdbx_seq_one_letter_code
_entity_poly.pdbx_strand_id
1 'polypeptide(L)'
;MGVDVTSLFRTCVQERKAQNQFFQGHNNPEKTKPYIRRRCTLVTKCKEVSNRITELKEFLIEHRKSYLSLGPDYLQGSSSTSMSDQERDKVDTGAQNIIKTSSQLLNDLKRDLYSKEGNDQSSETHKAIVDLLEAYLKSVTKIFTEMKA
;
A
#
# COMPACT_ATOMS: atom_id res chain seq x y z
N MET A 1 -41.97 6.72 -15.32
CA MET A 1 -40.59 7.06 -15.75
C MET A 1 -40.01 7.96 -14.68
N GLY A 2 -38.95 7.53 -13.98
CA GLY A 2 -38.32 8.33 -12.93
C GLY A 2 -37.48 9.44 -13.53
N VAL A 3 -37.72 10.68 -13.13
CA VAL A 3 -36.89 11.80 -13.55
C VAL A 3 -35.51 11.69 -12.90
N ASP A 4 -34.45 11.78 -13.70
CA ASP A 4 -33.09 11.82 -13.17
C ASP A 4 -32.83 13.18 -12.53
N VAL A 5 -32.93 13.18 -11.20
CA VAL A 5 -32.74 14.35 -10.33
C VAL A 5 -31.34 14.96 -10.52
N THR A 6 -30.34 14.15 -10.89
CA THR A 6 -28.98 14.63 -11.16
C THR A 6 -28.95 15.52 -12.42
N SER A 7 -29.67 15.11 -13.46
CA SER A 7 -29.76 15.84 -14.72
C SER A 7 -30.53 17.15 -14.53
N LEU A 8 -31.65 17.13 -13.81
CA LEU A 8 -32.39 18.34 -13.46
C LEU A 8 -31.53 19.34 -12.67
N PHE A 9 -30.80 18.84 -11.67
CA PHE A 9 -29.89 19.67 -10.88
C PHE A 9 -28.79 20.31 -11.73
N ARG A 10 -28.17 19.55 -12.64
CA ARG A 10 -27.14 20.07 -13.56
C ARG A 10 -27.70 21.19 -14.43
N THR A 11 -28.88 21.01 -15.02
CA THR A 11 -29.55 22.02 -15.85
C THR A 11 -29.83 23.28 -15.05
N CYS A 12 -30.43 23.16 -13.86
CA CYS A 12 -30.73 24.33 -13.00
C CYS A 12 -29.45 25.09 -12.59
N VAL A 13 -28.37 24.38 -12.24
CA VAL A 13 -27.08 24.99 -11.91
C VAL A 13 -26.49 25.70 -13.13
N GLN A 14 -26.61 25.13 -14.31
CA GLN A 14 -26.08 25.69 -15.54
C GLN A 14 -26.85 26.94 -15.99
N GLU A 15 -28.18 26.94 -15.87
CA GLU A 15 -29.03 28.11 -16.12
C GLU A 15 -28.70 29.26 -15.15
N ARG A 16 -28.59 28.97 -13.85
CA ARG A 16 -28.17 29.96 -12.85
C ARG A 16 -26.77 30.52 -13.12
N LYS A 17 -25.84 29.68 -13.57
CA LYS A 17 -24.48 30.10 -13.93
C LYS A 17 -24.48 31.01 -15.16
N ALA A 18 -25.27 30.69 -16.18
CA ALA A 18 -25.43 31.51 -17.39
C ALA A 18 -26.06 32.88 -17.07
N GLN A 19 -27.09 32.90 -16.21
CA GLN A 19 -27.68 34.15 -15.71
C GLN A 19 -26.66 35.00 -14.95
N ASN A 20 -25.91 34.40 -14.01
CA ASN A 20 -24.89 35.13 -13.26
C ASN A 20 -23.77 35.69 -14.17
N GLN A 21 -23.37 34.96 -15.21
CA GLN A 21 -22.39 35.45 -16.19
C GLN A 21 -22.93 36.59 -17.07
N PHE A 22 -24.23 36.57 -17.37
CA PHE A 22 -24.90 37.64 -18.11
C PHE A 22 -25.00 38.94 -17.27
N PHE A 23 -25.29 38.83 -15.98
CA PHE A 23 -25.37 39.97 -15.07
C PHE A 23 -24.00 40.48 -14.57
N GLN A 24 -23.01 39.60 -14.41
CA GLN A 24 -21.64 39.97 -14.04
C GLN A 24 -20.77 40.08 -15.30
N GLY A 25 -20.89 41.19 -16.02
CA GLY A 25 -20.12 41.44 -17.24
C GLY A 25 -18.64 41.08 -17.10
N HIS A 26 -18.17 40.18 -17.98
CA HIS A 26 -16.76 39.90 -18.31
C HIS A 26 -15.73 39.90 -17.18
N ASN A 27 -16.07 39.51 -15.95
CA ASN A 27 -15.06 39.14 -14.97
C ASN A 27 -14.70 37.68 -15.22
N ASN A 28 -13.55 37.51 -15.89
CA ASN A 28 -12.88 36.26 -16.21
C ASN A 28 -13.09 35.24 -15.06
N PRO A 29 -13.72 34.07 -15.31
CA PRO A 29 -13.86 33.09 -14.25
C PRO A 29 -12.44 32.68 -13.86
N GLU A 30 -12.00 33.08 -12.66
CA GLU A 30 -10.79 32.53 -12.06
C GLU A 30 -10.92 31.02 -12.18
N LYS A 31 -10.14 30.44 -13.09
CA LYS A 31 -10.04 29.00 -13.28
C LYS A 31 -9.75 28.46 -11.89
N THR A 32 -10.72 27.79 -11.29
CA THR A 32 -10.56 27.09 -10.02
C THR A 32 -9.33 26.24 -10.18
N LYS A 33 -8.24 26.64 -9.52
CA LYS A 33 -6.94 25.99 -9.68
C LYS A 33 -7.17 24.49 -9.45
N PRO A 34 -6.70 23.61 -10.34
CA PRO A 34 -6.90 22.18 -10.18
C PRO A 34 -6.43 21.83 -8.77
N TYR A 35 -7.26 21.08 -8.03
CA TYR A 35 -6.96 20.66 -6.67
C TYR A 35 -5.58 19.97 -6.70
N ILE A 36 -4.55 20.71 -6.29
CA ILE A 36 -3.20 20.17 -6.24
C ILE A 36 -3.28 19.10 -5.15
N ARG A 37 -3.34 17.82 -5.56
CA ARG A 37 -3.14 16.70 -4.64
C ARG A 37 -1.79 16.91 -4.00
N ARG A 38 -1.74 17.57 -2.84
CA ARG A 38 -0.52 17.65 -2.03
C ARG A 38 -0.18 16.20 -1.72
N ARG A 39 0.86 15.67 -2.35
CA ARG A 39 1.35 14.33 -2.05
C ARG A 39 1.73 14.34 -0.57
N CYS A 40 0.93 13.65 0.24
CA CYS A 40 1.23 13.49 1.65
C CYS A 40 2.51 12.66 1.77
N THR A 41 3.55 13.23 2.36
CA THR A 41 4.85 12.57 2.53
C THR A 41 4.73 11.26 3.28
N LEU A 42 3.77 11.17 4.21
CA LEU A 42 3.45 9.96 4.95
C LEU A 42 2.89 8.86 4.03
N VAL A 43 1.96 9.21 3.14
CA VAL A 43 1.41 8.25 2.16
C VAL A 43 2.52 7.71 1.25
N THR A 44 3.50 8.55 0.87
CA THR A 44 4.67 8.08 0.12
C THR A 44 5.52 7.09 0.91
N LYS A 45 5.80 7.37 2.19
CA LYS A 45 6.54 6.44 3.06
C LYS A 45 5.80 5.11 3.25
N CYS A 46 4.48 5.17 3.50
CA CYS A 46 3.66 3.97 3.63
C CYS A 46 3.66 3.12 2.34
N LYS A 47 3.64 3.77 1.17
CA LYS A 47 3.77 3.07 -0.13
C LYS A 47 5.13 2.40 -0.28
N GLU A 48 6.21 3.06 0.12
CA GLU A 48 7.54 2.46 0.07
C GLU A 48 7.63 1.22 0.96
N VAL A 49 7.12 1.30 2.20
CA VAL A 49 7.02 0.15 3.10
C VAL A 49 6.16 -0.96 2.49
N SER A 50 5.02 -0.62 1.89
CA SER A 50 4.16 -1.57 1.20
C SER A 50 4.88 -2.30 0.06
N ASN A 51 5.66 -1.57 -0.74
CA ASN A 51 6.41 -2.16 -1.85
C ASN A 51 7.48 -3.13 -1.32
N ARG A 52 8.23 -2.73 -0.29
CA ARG A 52 9.23 -3.62 0.34
C ARG A 52 8.62 -4.90 0.90
N ILE A 53 7.44 -4.81 1.53
CA ILE A 53 6.73 -6.01 2.04
C ILE A 53 6.25 -6.89 0.88
N THR A 54 5.79 -6.30 -0.21
CA THR A 54 5.37 -7.06 -1.41
C THR A 54 6.57 -7.74 -2.10
N GLU A 55 7.69 -7.05 -2.24
CA GLU A 55 8.94 -7.64 -2.75
C GLU A 55 9.37 -8.83 -1.89
N LEU A 56 9.30 -8.71 -0.56
CA LEU A 56 9.55 -9.83 0.35
C LEU A 56 8.57 -10.99 0.10
N LYS A 57 7.27 -10.71 -0.05
CA LYS A 57 6.28 -11.75 -0.33
C LYS A 57 6.56 -12.47 -1.65
N GLU A 58 6.84 -11.73 -2.71
CA GLU A 58 7.15 -12.29 -4.04
C GLU A 58 8.41 -13.15 -3.98
N PHE A 59 9.46 -12.64 -3.34
CA PHE A 59 10.69 -13.37 -3.09
C PHE A 59 10.47 -14.67 -2.31
N LEU A 60 9.66 -14.64 -1.24
CA LEU A 60 9.32 -15.84 -0.47
C LEU A 60 8.54 -16.86 -1.32
N ILE A 61 7.62 -16.41 -2.17
CA ILE A 61 6.84 -17.31 -3.04
C ILE A 61 7.73 -17.94 -4.12
N GLU A 62 8.66 -17.17 -4.70
CA GLU A 62 9.61 -17.65 -5.70
C GLU A 62 10.51 -18.75 -5.14
N HIS A 63 11.09 -18.52 -3.96
CA HIS A 63 11.96 -19.50 -3.31
C HIS A 63 11.20 -20.64 -2.60
N ARG A 64 9.89 -20.51 -2.33
CA ARG A 64 9.08 -21.56 -1.69
C ARG A 64 9.15 -22.89 -2.43
N LYS A 65 9.15 -22.88 -3.76
CA LYS A 65 9.27 -24.12 -4.58
C LYS A 65 10.64 -24.78 -4.40
N SER A 66 11.69 -23.99 -4.30
CA SER A 66 13.07 -24.44 -4.10
C SER A 66 13.38 -24.85 -2.65
N TYR A 67 12.55 -24.42 -1.69
CA TYR A 67 12.58 -24.89 -0.30
C TYR A 67 11.84 -26.24 -0.13
N LEU A 68 10.71 -26.42 -0.81
CA LEU A 68 9.88 -27.64 -0.73
C LEU A 68 10.35 -28.82 -1.61
N SER A 69 11.31 -28.62 -2.52
CA SER A 69 11.83 -29.65 -3.43
C SER A 69 12.63 -30.79 -2.74
N LEU A 70 12.63 -30.83 -1.41
CA LEU A 70 13.10 -31.96 -0.60
C LEU A 70 12.03 -33.05 -0.37
N GLY A 71 10.81 -32.88 -0.90
CA GLY A 71 9.81 -33.95 -0.96
C GLY A 71 10.28 -35.18 -1.77
N PRO A 72 9.51 -36.29 -1.78
CA PRO A 72 9.94 -37.60 -2.30
C PRO A 72 10.39 -37.62 -3.78
N ASP A 73 10.23 -36.53 -4.53
CA ASP A 73 10.83 -36.31 -5.86
C ASP A 73 12.36 -36.33 -5.86
N TYR A 74 13.03 -36.07 -4.72
CA TYR A 74 14.49 -36.25 -4.61
C TYR A 74 14.92 -37.72 -4.81
N LEU A 75 14.01 -38.68 -4.60
CA LEU A 75 14.27 -40.10 -4.85
C LEU A 75 14.16 -40.49 -6.33
N GLN A 76 13.64 -39.61 -7.19
CA GLN A 76 13.36 -39.91 -8.59
C GLN A 76 14.24 -39.09 -9.55
N GLY A 77 15.53 -38.94 -9.23
CA GLY A 77 16.61 -38.71 -10.19
C GLY A 77 16.50 -37.51 -11.13
N SER A 78 15.60 -36.56 -10.87
CA SER A 78 15.46 -35.35 -11.67
C SER A 78 16.31 -34.26 -11.04
N SER A 79 17.33 -33.84 -11.79
CA SER A 79 18.22 -32.71 -11.51
C SER A 79 17.44 -31.38 -11.51
N SER A 80 16.52 -31.23 -10.58
CA SER A 80 15.84 -29.98 -10.30
C SER A 80 16.60 -29.27 -9.18
N THR A 81 17.30 -28.22 -9.58
CA THR A 81 17.93 -27.15 -8.78
C THR A 81 17.40 -27.03 -7.35
N SER A 82 17.98 -27.80 -6.43
CA SER A 82 17.76 -27.68 -5.00
C SER A 82 18.71 -26.62 -4.46
N MET A 83 18.17 -25.59 -3.77
CA MET A 83 19.00 -24.54 -3.16
C MET A 83 20.00 -25.19 -2.20
N SER A 84 21.27 -24.84 -2.32
CA SER A 84 22.28 -25.25 -1.34
C SER A 84 21.99 -24.62 0.02
N ASP A 85 22.45 -25.25 1.11
CA ASP A 85 22.23 -24.72 2.47
C ASP A 85 22.79 -23.30 2.64
N GLN A 86 23.88 -22.96 1.93
CA GLN A 86 24.43 -21.60 1.91
C GLN A 86 23.52 -20.57 1.23
N GLU A 87 22.75 -20.98 0.22
CA GLU A 87 21.79 -20.10 -0.44
C GLU A 87 20.52 -19.94 0.40
N ARG A 88 20.11 -20.99 1.12
CA ARG A 88 19.03 -20.91 2.10
C ARG A 88 19.34 -19.91 3.21
N ASP A 89 20.54 -19.97 3.79
CA ASP A 89 20.97 -19.03 4.83
C ASP A 89 20.97 -17.57 4.33
N LYS A 90 21.33 -17.33 3.06
CA LYS A 90 21.27 -16.00 2.45
C LYS A 90 19.84 -15.51 2.29
N VAL A 91 18.93 -16.38 1.84
CA VAL A 91 17.50 -16.08 1.72
C VAL A 91 16.91 -15.74 3.09
N ASP A 92 17.21 -16.55 4.11
CA ASP A 92 16.76 -16.34 5.49
C ASP A 92 17.28 -15.03 6.07
N THR A 93 18.57 -14.75 5.91
CA THR A 93 19.19 -13.52 6.39
C THR A 93 18.57 -12.29 5.70
N GLY A 94 18.36 -12.36 4.38
CA GLY A 94 17.72 -11.31 3.61
C GLY A 94 16.29 -11.04 4.06
N ALA A 95 15.49 -12.11 4.20
CA ALA A 95 14.11 -12.03 4.66
C ALA A 95 14.02 -11.45 6.09
N GLN A 96 14.85 -11.94 7.01
CA GLN A 96 14.90 -11.41 8.38
C GLN A 96 15.28 -9.92 8.42
N ASN A 97 16.24 -9.49 7.59
CA ASN A 97 16.63 -8.09 7.52
C ASN A 97 15.49 -7.19 7.02
N ILE A 98 14.75 -7.62 5.99
CA ILE A 98 13.59 -6.88 5.46
C ILE A 98 12.47 -6.82 6.50
N ILE A 99 12.16 -7.93 7.18
CA ILE A 99 11.15 -7.97 8.25
C ILE A 99 11.52 -7.00 9.37
N LYS A 100 12.77 -7.05 9.85
CA LYS A 100 13.26 -6.19 10.93
C LYS A 100 13.19 -4.72 10.54
N THR A 101 13.69 -4.37 9.35
CA THR A 101 13.69 -2.98 8.85
C THR A 101 12.26 -2.46 8.66
N SER A 102 11.38 -3.27 8.08
CA SER A 102 9.98 -2.89 7.84
C SER A 102 9.21 -2.71 9.16
N SER A 103 9.46 -3.57 10.14
CA SER A 103 8.89 -3.45 11.49
C SER A 103 9.37 -2.18 12.20
N GLN A 104 10.66 -1.85 12.11
CA GLN A 104 11.21 -0.61 12.65
C GLN A 104 10.57 0.63 12.03
N LEU A 105 10.48 0.69 10.69
CA LEU A 105 9.85 1.80 9.98
C LEU A 105 8.37 1.97 10.36
N LEU A 106 7.63 0.87 10.52
CA LEU A 106 6.23 0.92 10.97
C LEU A 106 6.12 1.44 12.41
N ASN A 107 7.00 1.02 13.31
CA ASN A 107 7.03 1.51 14.69
C ASN A 107 7.36 3.00 14.77
N ASP A 108 8.31 3.48 13.95
CA ASP A 108 8.63 4.91 13.86
C ASP A 108 7.44 5.71 13.32
N LEU A 109 6.78 5.24 12.26
CA LEU A 109 5.56 5.85 11.73
C LEU A 109 4.42 5.89 12.76
N LYS A 110 4.28 4.82 13.55
CA LYS A 110 3.30 4.75 14.64
C LYS A 110 3.63 5.77 15.73
N ARG A 111 4.87 5.85 16.18
CA ARG A 111 5.30 6.86 17.16
C ARG A 111 5.01 8.27 16.66
N ASP A 112 5.36 8.58 15.40
CA ASP A 112 5.14 9.90 14.81
C ASP A 112 3.65 10.28 14.68
N LEU A 113 2.78 9.29 14.39
CA LEU A 113 1.33 9.49 14.25
C LEU A 113 0.61 9.61 15.59
N TYR A 114 1.02 8.83 16.59
CA TYR A 114 0.40 8.83 17.92
C TYR A 114 0.92 9.97 18.81
N SER A 115 2.10 10.53 18.50
CA SER A 115 2.62 11.74 19.18
C SER A 115 1.92 13.03 18.75
N LYS A 116 1.18 13.02 17.64
CA LYS A 116 0.41 14.17 17.17
C LYS A 116 -0.99 14.12 17.75
N GLU A 117 -1.23 14.88 18.81
CA GLU A 117 -2.57 15.13 19.34
C GLU A 117 -3.38 15.95 18.33
N GLY A 118 -4.29 15.28 17.61
CA GLY A 118 -5.18 15.91 16.65
C GLY A 118 -6.19 14.93 16.11
N ASN A 119 -7.47 15.18 16.40
CA ASN A 119 -8.59 14.37 15.91
C ASN A 119 -9.05 14.83 14.52
N ASP A 120 -8.11 14.81 13.56
CA ASP A 120 -8.40 15.09 12.15
C ASP A 120 -8.61 13.76 11.41
N GLN A 121 -9.58 13.71 10.48
CA GLN A 121 -9.87 12.55 9.64
C GLN A 121 -8.62 12.03 8.91
N SER A 122 -7.69 12.93 8.56
CA SER A 122 -6.41 12.55 7.97
C SER A 122 -5.53 11.74 8.93
N SER A 123 -5.53 12.05 10.23
CA SER A 123 -4.75 11.34 11.24
C SER A 123 -5.27 9.92 11.44
N GLU A 124 -6.59 9.77 11.54
CA GLU A 124 -7.25 8.47 11.66
C GLU A 124 -7.01 7.60 10.42
N THR A 125 -7.13 8.18 9.22
CA THR A 125 -6.82 7.48 7.96
C THR A 125 -5.38 6.99 7.93
N HIS A 126 -4.41 7.82 8.37
CA HIS A 126 -3.01 7.41 8.41
C HIS A 126 -2.75 6.29 9.42
N LYS A 127 -3.40 6.32 10.59
CA LYS A 127 -3.31 5.25 11.60
C LYS A 127 -3.83 3.93 11.03
N ALA A 128 -5.00 3.94 10.40
CA ALA A 128 -5.59 2.76 9.76
C ALA A 128 -4.67 2.17 8.66
N ILE A 129 -4.00 3.01 7.88
CA ILE A 129 -3.02 2.55 6.87
C ILE A 129 -1.83 1.84 7.55
N VAL A 130 -1.29 2.40 8.63
CA VAL A 130 -0.17 1.79 9.36
C VAL A 130 -0.58 0.45 9.99
N ASP A 131 -1.76 0.37 10.60
CA ASP A 131 -2.27 -0.87 11.18
C ASP A 131 -2.49 -1.96 10.12
N LEU A 132 -2.99 -1.58 8.93
CA LEU A 132 -3.12 -2.49 7.79
C LEU A 132 -1.76 -3.01 7.30
N LEU A 133 -0.75 -2.14 7.21
CA LEU A 133 0.61 -2.55 6.83
C LEU A 133 1.25 -3.47 7.86
N GLU A 134 0.98 -3.24 9.15
CA GLU A 134 1.43 -4.11 10.24
C GLU A 134 0.81 -5.51 10.11
N ALA A 135 -0.49 -5.59 9.84
CA ALA A 135 -1.18 -6.85 9.57
C ALA A 135 -0.62 -7.56 8.32
N TYR A 136 -0.32 -6.80 7.26
CA TYR A 136 0.28 -7.35 6.04
C TYR A 136 1.67 -7.94 6.29
N LEU A 137 2.55 -7.20 6.99
CA LEU A 137 3.88 -7.69 7.36
C LEU A 137 3.80 -8.97 8.22
N LYS A 138 2.86 -9.03 9.18
CA LYS A 138 2.62 -10.23 10.00
C LYS A 138 2.21 -11.44 9.15
N SER A 139 1.32 -11.23 8.18
CA SER A 139 0.89 -12.29 7.25
C SER A 139 2.06 -12.83 6.42
N VAL A 140 2.91 -11.95 5.89
CA VAL A 140 4.11 -12.35 5.14
C VAL A 140 5.14 -13.04 6.04
N THR A 141 5.32 -12.55 7.26
CA THR A 141 6.20 -13.18 8.26
C THR A 141 5.73 -14.59 8.61
N LYS A 142 4.41 -14.81 8.69
CA LYS A 142 3.83 -16.15 8.91
C LYS A 142 4.20 -17.12 7.78
N ILE A 143 4.10 -16.68 6.52
CA ILE A 143 4.52 -17.48 5.35
C ILE A 143 6.01 -17.85 5.46
N PHE A 144 6.85 -16.90 5.87
CA PHE A 144 8.28 -17.15 6.09
C PHE A 144 8.52 -18.18 7.20
N THR A 145 7.85 -18.07 8.35
CA THR A 145 8.01 -19.04 9.45
C THR A 145 7.52 -20.44 9.07
N GLU A 146 6.45 -20.54 8.28
CA GLU A 146 5.93 -21.83 7.77
C GLU A 146 6.88 -22.47 6.74
N MET A 147 7.68 -21.67 6.02
CA MET A 147 8.69 -22.19 5.09
C MET A 147 9.94 -22.72 5.80
N LYS A 148 10.22 -22.21 7.01
CA LYS A 148 11.35 -22.62 7.85
C LYS A 148 11.06 -23.79 8.78
N ALA A 149 9.81 -23.94 9.23
CA ALA A 149 9.36 -24.97 10.15
C ALA A 149 9.19 -26.32 9.45
#